data_AF-M4Z8U4-F1
#
_entry.id   AF-M4Z8U4-F1
#
_cell.length_a   1.000
_cell.length_b   1.000
_cell.length_c   1.000
_cell.angle_alpha   90.00
_cell.angle_beta   90.00
_cell.angle_gamma   90.00
#
_symmetry.space_group_name_H-M   'P 1'
#
loop_
_entity.id
_entity.type
_entity.pdbx_description
1 polymer ?
#
loop_
_entity_poly.entity_id
_entity_poly.type
_entity_poly.pdbx_seq_one_letter_code
_entity_poly.pdbx_strand_id
1 'polypeptide(L)'
;MIMGQLRDERDHHRLECEAASAELRRLTRPRAVASSIGSASRATNGHAGPALMKSHASALRVLCVGTGRDGTTSLTRMMQDVFDTEGNGDVAVHEWASSELNELFCQLKETGDRSFEDQIRQTILNCPHACVVGNGYAAILPVIAGLLGDQVTLVHLRRRDRAACIASLTENAEVAPQNHFYYADSPAARRKRPTAFHFGEMSREQWAELSQADRFGWYYDKTHALIERHKSLFPNTLAVDTEDLSADSVRAALAHAAGSTATPRAFHVNRFVDLRHVPIDRRSFVQRLLGQLDVQKLAHDDLYGLRQVLNEMIYHLAHFPDTAPGALDELRWTLREMHRLLDSRIGDIRELMERVGAVPEMAGLADDEEQDTPRRRNGSRLSN
;
A
#
# COMPACT_ATOMS: atom_id res chain seq x y z
N MET A 1 -17.60 -19.07 -40.43
CA MET A 1 -17.91 -17.65 -40.18
C MET A 1 -17.32 -17.14 -38.87
N ILE A 2 -17.48 -17.86 -37.75
CA ILE A 2 -17.02 -17.47 -36.40
C ILE A 2 -15.48 -17.30 -36.29
N MET A 3 -14.69 -18.19 -36.92
CA MET A 3 -13.22 -18.11 -36.88
C MET A 3 -12.63 -16.94 -37.69
N GLY A 4 -13.39 -16.34 -38.61
CA GLY A 4 -12.97 -15.13 -39.33
C GLY A 4 -13.15 -13.89 -38.46
N GLN A 5 -14.30 -13.78 -37.79
CA GLN A 5 -14.62 -12.67 -36.88
C GLN A 5 -13.64 -12.60 -35.70
N LEU A 6 -13.27 -13.74 -35.10
CA LEU A 6 -12.28 -13.78 -34.02
C LEU A 6 -10.86 -13.38 -34.48
N ARG A 7 -10.54 -13.58 -35.76
CA ARG A 7 -9.25 -13.19 -36.34
C ARG A 7 -9.22 -11.68 -36.63
N ASP A 8 -10.33 -11.16 -37.13
CA ASP A 8 -10.51 -9.73 -37.39
C ASP A 8 -10.53 -8.91 -36.08
N GLU A 9 -11.19 -9.41 -35.02
CA GLU A 9 -11.17 -8.80 -33.68
C GLU A 9 -9.77 -8.80 -33.05
N ARG A 10 -9.02 -9.90 -33.19
CA ARG A 10 -7.64 -9.98 -32.69
C ARG A 10 -6.70 -9.03 -33.45
N ASP A 11 -6.84 -8.96 -34.76
CA ASP A 11 -5.99 -8.11 -35.59
C ASP A 11 -6.36 -6.62 -35.39
N HIS A 12 -7.63 -6.30 -35.11
CA HIS A 12 -8.08 -4.98 -34.68
C HIS A 12 -7.49 -4.57 -33.32
N HIS A 13 -7.58 -5.46 -32.33
CA HIS A 13 -7.01 -5.21 -31.00
C HIS A 13 -5.48 -5.02 -31.05
N ARG A 14 -4.78 -5.77 -31.91
CA ARG A 14 -3.33 -5.59 -32.11
C ARG A 14 -3.00 -4.21 -32.67
N LEU A 15 -3.79 -3.72 -33.63
CA LEU A 15 -3.62 -2.38 -34.22
C LEU A 15 -3.90 -1.27 -33.19
N GLU A 16 -4.90 -1.45 -32.32
CA GLU A 16 -5.17 -0.51 -31.23
C GLU A 16 -4.04 -0.47 -30.20
N CYS A 17 -3.49 -1.62 -29.81
CA CYS A 17 -2.32 -1.70 -28.93
C CYS A 17 -1.06 -1.08 -29.56
N GLU A 18 -0.84 -1.28 -30.86
CA GLU A 18 0.26 -0.68 -31.61
C GLU A 18 0.10 0.86 -31.69
N ALA A 19 -1.13 1.35 -31.90
CA ALA A 19 -1.44 2.78 -31.92
C ALA A 19 -1.27 3.44 -30.54
N ALA A 20 -1.76 2.81 -29.48
CA ALA A 20 -1.56 3.26 -28.10
C ALA A 20 -0.07 3.29 -27.72
N SER A 21 0.70 2.27 -28.15
CA SER A 21 2.16 2.22 -27.96
C SER A 21 2.89 3.33 -28.73
N ALA A 22 2.43 3.68 -29.93
CA ALA A 22 3.00 4.76 -30.72
C ALA A 22 2.73 6.14 -30.10
N GLU A 23 1.51 6.35 -29.58
CA GLU A 23 1.14 7.59 -28.89
C GLU A 23 1.89 7.73 -27.56
N LEU A 24 2.09 6.64 -26.82
CA LEU A 24 2.92 6.63 -25.62
C LEU A 24 4.39 7.00 -25.93
N ARG A 25 4.97 6.47 -27.02
CA ARG A 25 6.32 6.86 -27.50
C ARG A 25 6.40 8.33 -27.91
N ARG A 26 5.28 8.93 -28.36
CA ARG A 26 5.18 10.36 -28.67
C ARG A 26 5.21 11.21 -27.41
N LEU A 27 4.49 10.78 -26.37
CA LEU A 27 4.38 11.48 -25.09
C LEU A 27 5.61 11.33 -24.19
N THR A 28 6.41 10.27 -24.39
CA THR A 28 7.59 9.94 -23.56
C THR A 28 8.92 10.36 -24.16
N ARG A 29 8.97 10.91 -25.38
CA ARG A 29 10.24 11.34 -26.00
C ARG A 29 10.78 12.63 -25.37
N PRO A 30 12.02 12.64 -24.84
CA PRO A 30 12.70 13.87 -24.49
C PRO A 30 12.96 14.71 -25.75
N ARG A 31 12.70 16.02 -25.68
CA ARG A 31 13.16 16.98 -26.69
C ARG A 31 14.69 16.91 -26.75
N ALA A 32 15.25 16.46 -27.87
CA ALA A 32 16.69 16.38 -28.06
C ALA A 32 17.32 17.77 -27.94
N VAL A 33 18.12 17.97 -26.90
CA VAL A 33 19.10 19.05 -26.81
C VAL A 33 20.45 18.42 -27.12
N ALA A 34 21.08 18.91 -28.18
CA ALA A 34 22.43 18.52 -28.55
C ALA A 34 23.43 18.96 -27.47
N SER A 35 24.24 18.03 -26.95
CA SER A 35 25.66 18.31 -26.66
C SER A 35 26.44 17.01 -26.45
N SER A 36 27.68 17.09 -26.86
CA SER A 36 28.72 16.08 -27.00
C SER A 36 29.54 15.86 -25.72
N ILE A 37 30.38 14.79 -25.76
CA ILE A 37 31.56 14.49 -24.89
C ILE A 37 31.18 13.73 -23.61
N GLY A 38 31.79 12.60 -23.20
CA GLY A 38 32.94 11.85 -23.67
C GLY A 38 33.12 10.56 -22.82
N SER A 39 33.84 9.58 -23.36
CA SER A 39 34.19 8.29 -22.75
C SER A 39 35.19 8.41 -21.60
N ALA A 40 35.03 7.55 -20.56
CA ALA A 40 36.11 6.87 -19.82
C ALA A 40 35.46 5.94 -18.77
N SER A 41 35.50 4.61 -18.95
CA SER A 41 36.55 3.67 -18.50
C SER A 41 36.50 3.28 -17.01
N ARG A 42 36.12 2.01 -16.80
CA ARG A 42 36.39 1.08 -15.68
C ARG A 42 37.59 1.42 -14.79
N ALA A 43 37.41 1.20 -13.48
CA ALA A 43 38.42 0.63 -12.61
C ALA A 43 37.77 -0.19 -11.49
N THR A 44 38.08 -1.49 -11.49
CA THR A 44 37.83 -2.49 -10.45
C THR A 44 38.77 -2.27 -9.27
N ASN A 45 38.34 -2.56 -8.04
CA ASN A 45 39.19 -3.12 -6.99
C ASN A 45 38.33 -3.76 -5.90
N GLY A 46 38.47 -5.08 -5.73
CA GLY A 46 37.85 -5.85 -4.66
C GLY A 46 38.72 -5.85 -3.40
N HIS A 47 38.08 -5.90 -2.23
CA HIS A 47 38.65 -6.39 -0.97
C HIS A 47 37.58 -7.22 -0.27
N ALA A 48 37.91 -8.47 0.03
CA ALA A 48 37.04 -9.41 0.74
C ALA A 48 37.07 -9.10 2.25
N GLY A 49 35.88 -8.97 2.83
CA GLY A 49 35.59 -8.82 4.27
C GLY A 49 34.22 -9.46 4.59
N PRO A 50 33.95 -9.81 5.86
CA PRO A 50 33.24 -11.03 6.24
C PRO A 50 31.73 -10.98 5.98
N ALA A 51 31.20 -12.12 5.51
CA ALA A 51 29.81 -12.55 5.43
C ALA A 51 28.75 -11.44 5.62
N LEU A 52 28.56 -10.62 4.57
CA LEU A 52 27.37 -9.79 4.43
C LEU A 52 26.15 -10.72 4.45
N MET A 53 25.21 -10.44 5.35
CA MET A 53 23.82 -10.87 5.21
C MET A 53 23.43 -10.64 3.75
N LYS A 54 22.94 -11.67 3.07
CA LYS A 54 22.49 -11.57 1.68
C LYS A 54 21.53 -10.39 1.60
N SER A 55 21.99 -9.26 1.05
CA SER A 55 21.13 -8.12 0.77
C SER A 55 20.15 -8.62 -0.27
N HIS A 56 18.92 -8.92 0.15
CA HIS A 56 17.85 -9.09 -0.80
C HIS A 56 17.74 -7.74 -1.52
N ALA A 57 18.00 -7.73 -2.83
CA ALA A 57 17.75 -6.54 -3.63
C ALA A 57 16.27 -6.18 -3.48
N SER A 58 15.97 -4.89 -3.32
CA SER A 58 14.59 -4.41 -3.20
C SER A 58 13.71 -4.99 -4.31
N ALA A 59 12.54 -5.52 -3.94
CA ALA A 59 11.60 -6.08 -4.91
C ALA A 59 10.85 -4.98 -5.69
N LEU A 60 11.03 -3.71 -5.32
CA LEU A 60 10.29 -2.58 -5.87
C LEU A 60 10.58 -2.36 -7.36
N ARG A 61 9.52 -2.41 -8.16
CA ARG A 61 9.53 -2.15 -9.62
C ARG A 61 8.61 -1.00 -10.02
N VAL A 62 7.56 -0.73 -9.25
CA VAL A 62 6.62 0.37 -9.51
C VAL A 62 6.41 1.19 -8.25
N LEU A 63 6.56 2.50 -8.36
CA LEU A 63 6.27 3.44 -7.29
C LEU A 63 5.21 4.43 -7.75
N CYS A 64 4.02 4.39 -7.16
CA CYS A 64 2.95 5.33 -7.43
C CYS A 64 2.84 6.37 -6.32
N VAL A 65 3.06 7.65 -6.63
CA VAL A 65 3.16 8.72 -5.65
C VAL A 65 2.09 9.78 -5.87
N GLY A 66 1.41 10.15 -4.78
CA GLY A 66 0.50 11.29 -4.70
C GLY A 66 0.43 11.86 -3.28
N THR A 67 -0.59 12.67 -3.01
CA THR A 67 -0.89 13.34 -1.73
C THR A 67 -1.65 12.44 -0.75
N GLY A 68 -2.08 11.25 -1.18
CA GLY A 68 -2.87 10.30 -0.39
C GLY A 68 -4.38 10.45 -0.56
N ARG A 69 -4.85 11.57 -1.11
CA ARG A 69 -6.26 11.78 -1.51
C ARG A 69 -6.46 11.88 -3.02
N ASP A 70 -5.43 11.52 -3.78
CA ASP A 70 -5.48 11.37 -5.24
C ASP A 70 -6.03 10.02 -5.71
N GLY A 71 -6.77 9.29 -4.87
CA GLY A 71 -7.27 7.95 -5.21
C GLY A 71 -6.21 6.85 -5.15
N THR A 72 -5.19 7.03 -4.29
CA THR A 72 -4.09 6.06 -4.08
C THR A 72 -4.62 4.65 -3.76
N THR A 73 -5.68 4.53 -2.96
CA THR A 73 -6.28 3.22 -2.64
C THR A 73 -6.91 2.54 -3.86
N SER A 74 -7.56 3.31 -4.74
CA SER A 74 -8.11 2.80 -6.01
C SER A 74 -6.99 2.29 -6.89
N LEU A 75 -5.93 3.09 -7.03
CA LEU A 75 -4.78 2.71 -7.81
C LEU A 75 -4.07 1.46 -7.26
N THR A 76 -3.87 1.34 -5.94
CA THR A 76 -3.28 0.13 -5.34
C THR A 76 -4.02 -1.13 -5.77
N ARG A 77 -5.36 -1.09 -5.75
CA ARG A 77 -6.18 -2.25 -6.12
C ARG A 77 -6.14 -2.56 -7.59
N MET A 78 -6.12 -1.54 -8.44
CA MET A 78 -5.91 -1.75 -9.87
C MET A 78 -4.55 -2.41 -10.11
N MET A 79 -3.48 -1.94 -9.45
CA MET A 79 -2.16 -2.58 -9.57
C MET A 79 -2.15 -4.01 -9.05
N GLN A 80 -2.87 -4.31 -7.97
CA GLN A 80 -3.01 -5.69 -7.48
C GLN A 80 -3.78 -6.57 -8.47
N ASP A 81 -4.85 -6.06 -9.10
CA ASP A 81 -5.63 -6.79 -10.12
C ASP A 81 -4.76 -7.17 -11.32
N VAL A 82 -3.78 -6.33 -11.70
CA VAL A 82 -2.76 -6.69 -12.71
C VAL A 82 -1.95 -7.90 -12.26
N PHE A 83 -1.37 -7.87 -11.05
CA PHE A 83 -0.52 -8.97 -10.56
C PHE A 83 -1.30 -10.26 -10.30
N ASP A 84 -2.52 -10.15 -9.79
CA ASP A 84 -3.43 -11.29 -9.58
C ASP A 84 -3.73 -11.98 -10.94
N THR A 85 -3.90 -11.20 -12.01
CA THR A 85 -4.16 -11.73 -13.36
C THR A 85 -2.93 -12.42 -13.96
N GLU A 86 -1.72 -11.94 -13.66
CA GLU A 86 -0.49 -12.59 -14.11
C GLU A 86 -0.14 -13.85 -13.33
N GLY A 87 -0.61 -13.97 -12.08
CA GLY A 87 -0.39 -15.14 -11.24
C GLY A 87 1.05 -15.33 -10.75
N ASN A 88 1.88 -14.27 -10.78
CA ASN A 88 3.28 -14.30 -10.33
C ASN A 88 3.47 -14.12 -8.82
N GLY A 89 2.38 -13.83 -8.08
CA GLY A 89 2.42 -13.64 -6.63
C GLY A 89 2.94 -12.26 -6.19
N ASP A 90 3.14 -11.33 -7.13
CA ASP A 90 3.56 -9.98 -6.80
C ASP A 90 2.45 -9.21 -6.07
N VAL A 91 2.87 -8.31 -5.18
CA VAL A 91 1.98 -7.56 -4.29
C VAL A 91 2.12 -6.06 -4.50
N ALA A 92 0.98 -5.40 -4.65
CA ALA A 92 0.82 -3.95 -4.56
C ALA A 92 0.34 -3.54 -3.17
N VAL A 93 1.08 -2.67 -2.50
CA VAL A 93 0.74 -2.22 -1.14
C VAL A 93 0.44 -0.73 -1.09
N HIS A 94 -0.62 -0.39 -0.35
CA HIS A 94 -1.00 0.99 -0.04
C HIS A 94 -0.19 1.50 1.15
N GLU A 95 0.50 2.62 0.98
CA GLU A 95 1.21 3.36 2.04
C GLU A 95 2.29 2.56 2.79
N TRP A 96 2.93 1.57 2.14
CA TRP A 96 4.04 0.83 2.74
C TRP A 96 5.13 1.77 3.26
N ALA A 97 5.47 1.64 4.55
CA ALA A 97 6.42 2.48 5.29
C ALA A 97 6.20 4.02 5.18
N SER A 98 5.05 4.49 4.68
CA SER A 98 4.81 5.90 4.37
C SER A 98 4.97 6.81 5.60
N SER A 99 4.36 6.41 6.73
CA SER A 99 4.44 7.17 7.98
C SER A 99 5.87 7.21 8.54
N GLU A 100 6.58 6.09 8.49
CA GLU A 100 7.97 5.98 8.95
C GLU A 100 8.91 6.85 8.10
N LEU A 101 8.80 6.76 6.77
CA LEU A 101 9.61 7.56 5.85
C LEU A 101 9.36 9.07 6.00
N ASN A 102 8.11 9.48 6.22
CA ASN A 102 7.79 10.86 6.55
C ASN A 102 8.43 11.30 7.87
N GLU A 103 8.33 10.49 8.91
CA GLU A 103 8.90 10.77 10.23
C GLU A 103 10.43 10.90 10.13
N LEU A 104 11.10 9.95 9.49
CA LEU A 104 12.55 9.98 9.26
C LEU A 104 12.97 11.22 8.47
N PHE A 105 12.23 11.58 7.41
CA PHE A 105 12.51 12.80 6.66
C PHE A 105 12.37 14.05 7.52
N CYS A 106 11.32 14.13 8.33
CA CYS A 106 11.11 15.26 9.23
C CYS A 106 12.25 15.33 10.24
N GLN A 107 12.61 14.22 10.89
CA GLN A 107 13.71 14.16 11.87
C GLN A 107 15.06 14.55 11.26
N LEU A 108 15.36 14.08 10.04
CA LEU A 108 16.54 14.51 9.28
C LEU A 108 16.57 16.04 9.11
N LYS A 109 15.46 16.65 8.73
CA LYS A 109 15.37 18.11 8.52
C LYS A 109 15.39 18.92 9.81
N GLU A 110 14.86 18.37 10.89
CA GLU A 110 14.78 19.05 12.18
C GLU A 110 16.09 19.00 12.97
N THR A 111 16.83 17.90 12.86
CA THR A 111 18.04 17.66 13.65
C THR A 111 19.33 17.81 12.85
N GLY A 112 19.27 17.64 11.53
CA GLY A 112 20.45 17.54 10.67
C GLY A 112 21.22 16.22 10.81
N ASP A 113 20.74 15.27 11.61
CA ASP A 113 21.41 13.99 11.81
C ASP A 113 21.29 13.10 10.57
N ARG A 114 22.44 12.77 9.98
CA ARG A 114 22.56 11.97 8.76
C ARG A 114 22.17 10.49 8.99
N SER A 115 22.12 10.03 10.25
CA SER A 115 21.67 8.67 10.58
C SER A 115 20.23 8.40 10.10
N PHE A 116 19.38 9.43 10.02
CA PHE A 116 18.02 9.31 9.48
C PHE A 116 18.00 9.13 7.96
N GLU A 117 18.97 9.71 7.23
CA GLU A 117 19.10 9.46 5.80
C GLU A 117 19.52 8.01 5.52
N ASP A 118 20.44 7.47 6.32
CA ASP A 118 20.84 6.07 6.22
C ASP A 118 19.66 5.13 6.51
N GLN A 119 18.83 5.45 7.51
CA GLN A 119 17.60 4.71 7.79
C GLN A 119 16.61 4.76 6.61
N ILE A 120 16.36 5.94 6.02
CA ILE A 120 15.51 6.06 4.81
C ILE A 120 16.03 5.15 3.70
N ARG A 121 17.35 5.15 3.44
CA ARG A 121 17.97 4.32 2.41
C ARG A 121 17.77 2.83 2.70
N GLN A 122 17.99 2.41 3.94
CA GLN A 122 17.80 1.01 4.35
C GLN A 122 16.33 0.58 4.25
N THR A 123 15.39 1.41 4.70
CA THR A 123 13.97 1.12 4.55
C THR A 123 13.64 0.88 3.08
N ILE A 124 14.02 1.78 2.16
CA ILE A 124 13.78 1.62 0.71
C ILE A 124 14.37 0.32 0.14
N LEU A 125 15.62 -0.01 0.51
CA LEU A 125 16.29 -1.22 0.03
C LEU A 125 15.62 -2.50 0.52
N ASN A 126 15.00 -2.46 1.69
CA ASN A 126 14.30 -3.59 2.30
C ASN A 126 12.84 -3.73 1.84
N CYS A 127 12.39 -2.97 0.83
CA CYS A 127 11.02 -3.08 0.32
C CYS A 127 10.76 -4.49 -0.25
N PRO A 128 9.81 -5.24 0.32
CA PRO A 128 9.52 -6.61 -0.14
C PRO A 128 8.41 -6.64 -1.21
N HIS A 129 7.93 -5.49 -1.67
CA HIS A 129 6.76 -5.40 -2.55
C HIS A 129 7.15 -4.93 -3.94
N ALA A 130 6.52 -5.52 -4.97
CA ALA A 130 6.74 -5.16 -6.36
C ALA A 130 6.20 -3.77 -6.69
N CYS A 131 5.08 -3.38 -6.07
CA CYS A 131 4.46 -2.08 -6.24
C CYS A 131 4.11 -1.43 -4.90
N VAL A 132 4.46 -0.15 -4.76
CA VAL A 132 4.07 0.67 -3.61
C VAL A 132 3.30 1.87 -4.12
N VAL A 133 2.13 2.12 -3.53
CA VAL A 133 1.25 3.24 -3.90
C VAL A 133 0.91 4.04 -2.65
N GLY A 134 1.13 5.35 -2.65
CA GLY A 134 0.74 6.15 -1.50
C GLY A 134 1.28 7.57 -1.48
N ASN A 135 1.26 8.14 -0.27
CA ASN A 135 1.88 9.42 0.03
C ASN A 135 3.17 9.24 0.82
N GLY A 136 3.93 10.31 1.02
CA GLY A 136 5.15 10.32 1.82
C GLY A 136 6.45 10.00 1.07
N TYR A 137 6.35 9.61 -0.21
CA TYR A 137 7.53 9.34 -1.03
C TYR A 137 8.06 10.58 -1.75
N ALA A 138 7.23 11.61 -1.96
CA ALA A 138 7.56 12.77 -2.79
C ALA A 138 8.84 13.52 -2.32
N ALA A 139 9.00 13.69 -1.01
CA ALA A 139 10.15 14.38 -0.42
C ALA A 139 11.47 13.60 -0.53
N ILE A 140 11.38 12.27 -0.69
CA ILE A 140 12.52 11.35 -0.72
C ILE A 140 12.73 10.73 -2.11
N LEU A 141 11.99 11.17 -3.14
CA LEU A 141 12.16 10.71 -4.52
C LEU A 141 13.63 10.76 -5.01
N PRO A 142 14.45 11.79 -4.69
CA PRO A 142 15.87 11.78 -5.06
C PRO A 142 16.66 10.63 -4.44
N VAL A 143 16.33 10.24 -3.19
CA VAL A 143 16.97 9.12 -2.51
C VAL A 143 16.57 7.80 -3.18
N ILE A 144 15.28 7.64 -3.50
CA ILE A 144 14.77 6.47 -4.21
C ILE A 144 15.42 6.35 -5.60
N ALA A 145 15.50 7.45 -6.35
CA ALA A 145 16.11 7.45 -7.68
C ALA A 145 17.60 7.09 -7.63
N GLY A 146 18.34 7.60 -6.64
CA GLY A 146 19.76 7.27 -6.46
C GLY A 146 20.03 5.81 -6.06
N LEU A 147 19.02 5.09 -5.55
CA LEU A 147 19.13 3.68 -5.17
C LEU A 147 18.58 2.74 -6.24
N LEU A 148 17.40 3.06 -6.77
CA LEU A 148 16.54 2.17 -7.55
C LEU A 148 16.01 2.83 -8.83
N GLY A 149 16.53 4.00 -9.23
CA GLY A 149 15.98 4.78 -10.35
C GLY A 149 15.86 3.99 -11.65
N ASP A 150 16.91 3.24 -12.00
CA ASP A 150 16.95 2.45 -13.25
C ASP A 150 15.99 1.24 -13.25
N GLN A 151 15.53 0.78 -12.09
CA GLN A 151 14.66 -0.39 -11.94
C GLN A 151 13.20 -0.03 -11.64
N VAL A 152 12.91 1.20 -11.20
CA VAL A 152 11.58 1.63 -10.78
C VAL A 152 10.91 2.48 -11.86
N THR A 153 9.70 2.10 -12.24
CA THR A 153 8.77 2.99 -12.95
C THR A 153 8.05 3.89 -11.95
N LEU A 154 8.17 5.21 -12.12
CA LEU A 154 7.47 6.19 -11.30
C LEU A 154 6.11 6.53 -11.91
N VAL A 155 5.03 6.31 -11.17
CA VAL A 155 3.68 6.77 -11.52
C VAL A 155 3.32 7.98 -10.65
N HIS A 156 3.12 9.14 -11.25
CA HIS A 156 2.59 10.31 -10.58
C HIS A 156 1.06 10.28 -10.64
N LEU A 157 0.42 10.10 -9.49
CA LEU A 157 -1.03 10.16 -9.34
C LEU A 157 -1.45 11.54 -8.82
N ARG A 158 -2.44 12.16 -9.46
CA ARG A 158 -2.94 13.49 -9.08
C ARG A 158 -4.47 13.57 -9.21
N ARG A 159 -5.14 14.21 -8.26
CA ARG A 159 -6.53 14.64 -8.42
C ARG A 159 -6.57 16.02 -9.05
N ARG A 160 -7.28 16.19 -10.17
CA ARG A 160 -7.43 17.51 -10.81
C ARG A 160 -8.20 18.49 -9.94
N ASP A 161 -9.24 18.00 -9.26
CA ASP A 161 -10.00 18.79 -8.30
C ASP A 161 -9.21 19.00 -7.00
N ARG A 162 -8.35 20.03 -7.02
CA ARG A 162 -7.54 20.48 -5.87
C ARG A 162 -8.41 20.80 -4.66
N ALA A 163 -9.54 21.47 -4.84
CA ALA A 163 -10.40 21.88 -3.73
C ALA A 163 -11.01 20.67 -3.02
N ALA A 164 -11.51 19.69 -3.78
CA ALA A 164 -12.03 18.45 -3.20
C ALA A 164 -10.93 17.60 -2.55
N CYS A 165 -9.70 17.62 -3.09
CA CYS A 165 -8.56 16.97 -2.44
C CYS A 165 -8.27 17.58 -1.05
N ILE A 166 -8.22 18.91 -0.96
CA ILE A 166 -7.98 19.64 0.29
C ILE A 166 -9.11 19.38 1.28
N ALA A 167 -10.37 19.48 0.86
CA ALA A 167 -11.52 19.19 1.71
C ALA A 167 -11.46 17.76 2.30
N SER A 168 -11.09 16.77 1.49
CA SER A 168 -10.93 15.38 1.95
C SER A 168 -9.74 15.20 2.91
N LEU A 169 -8.66 15.95 2.74
CA LEU A 169 -7.54 15.96 3.67
C LEU A 169 -7.93 16.57 5.02
N THR A 170 -8.65 17.70 5.01
CA THR A 170 -9.20 18.37 6.20
C THR A 170 -10.13 17.44 6.98
N GLU A 171 -11.14 16.87 6.33
CA GLU A 171 -12.07 15.92 6.98
C GLU A 171 -11.32 14.72 7.59
N ASN A 172 -10.32 14.20 6.88
CA ASN A 172 -9.53 13.10 7.41
C ASN A 172 -8.63 13.51 8.60
N ALA A 173 -8.23 14.78 8.70
CA ALA A 173 -7.50 15.27 9.86
C ALA A 173 -8.39 15.35 11.10
N GLU A 174 -9.70 15.59 10.92
CA GLU A 174 -10.68 15.56 12.00
C GLU A 174 -11.02 14.11 12.41
N VAL A 175 -11.16 13.19 11.46
CA VAL A 175 -11.52 11.78 11.73
C VAL A 175 -10.35 10.96 12.26
N ALA A 176 -9.13 11.25 11.83
CA ALA A 176 -7.92 10.50 12.21
C ALA A 176 -6.73 11.43 12.53
N PRO A 177 -6.85 12.33 13.53
CA PRO A 177 -5.85 13.35 13.85
C PRO A 177 -4.46 12.79 14.16
N GLN A 178 -4.37 11.55 14.67
CA GLN A 178 -3.12 10.85 14.97
C GLN A 178 -2.13 10.79 13.81
N ASN A 179 -2.62 10.89 12.56
CA ASN A 179 -1.81 10.81 11.35
C ASN A 179 -1.30 12.18 10.83
N HIS A 180 -1.53 13.26 11.58
CA HIS A 180 -1.46 14.64 11.08
C HIS A 180 -0.82 15.62 12.07
N PHE A 181 0.33 15.29 12.67
CA PHE A 181 0.95 16.08 13.75
C PHE A 181 1.01 17.60 13.48
N TYR A 182 1.52 18.01 12.31
CA TYR A 182 1.65 19.43 11.96
C TYR A 182 0.42 20.05 11.27
N TYR A 183 -0.66 19.28 11.12
CA TYR A 183 -1.81 19.63 10.30
C TYR A 183 -3.13 19.63 11.08
N ALA A 184 -3.27 18.72 12.04
CA ALA A 184 -4.42 18.64 12.94
C ALA A 184 -4.21 19.49 14.19
N ASP A 185 -5.25 20.21 14.60
CA ASP A 185 -5.29 20.88 15.91
C ASP A 185 -5.85 19.90 16.95
N SER A 186 -5.04 18.91 17.32
CA SER A 186 -5.46 17.87 18.25
C SER A 186 -4.28 17.32 19.06
N PRO A 187 -4.42 17.13 20.38
CA PRO A 187 -3.39 16.48 21.19
C PRO A 187 -3.19 15.00 20.83
N ALA A 188 -4.13 14.38 20.10
CA ALA A 188 -3.99 13.03 19.61
C ALA A 188 -3.06 12.93 18.40
N ALA A 189 -2.71 14.05 17.77
CA ALA A 189 -1.83 14.08 16.61
C ALA A 189 -0.41 13.64 16.98
N ARG A 190 0.17 12.70 16.24
CA ARG A 190 1.46 12.08 16.59
C ARG A 190 2.40 11.90 15.41
N ARG A 191 1.91 11.41 14.27
CA ARG A 191 2.75 11.10 13.11
C ARG A 191 3.05 12.35 12.30
N LYS A 192 4.32 12.60 12.00
CA LYS A 192 4.73 13.75 11.22
C LYS A 192 4.50 13.54 9.72
N ARG A 193 4.24 14.65 9.04
CA ARG A 193 4.27 14.78 7.57
C ARG A 193 5.14 15.99 7.23
N PRO A 194 5.89 15.99 6.11
CA PRO A 194 6.70 17.13 5.70
C PRO A 194 5.85 18.40 5.57
N THR A 195 6.39 19.55 6.01
CA THR A 195 5.73 20.87 6.03
C THR A 195 6.63 21.94 5.42
N ALA A 196 6.12 23.15 5.20
CA ALA A 196 6.87 24.27 4.59
C ALA A 196 8.21 24.56 5.29
N PHE A 197 8.24 24.52 6.62
CA PHE A 197 9.47 24.79 7.38
C PHE A 197 10.54 23.70 7.23
N HIS A 198 10.17 22.44 6.97
CA HIS A 198 11.15 21.39 6.65
C HIS A 198 11.87 21.63 5.30
N PHE A 199 11.28 22.46 4.44
CA PHE A 199 11.84 22.87 3.16
C PHE A 199 12.45 24.29 3.20
N GLY A 200 12.44 24.97 4.36
CA GLY A 200 12.94 26.33 4.49
C GLY A 200 12.09 27.39 3.78
N GLU A 201 10.83 27.07 3.43
CA GLU A 201 9.92 27.99 2.72
C GLU A 201 9.19 28.94 3.66
N MET A 202 9.15 28.61 4.95
CA MET A 202 8.39 29.30 5.98
C MET A 202 8.99 28.99 7.36
N SER A 203 8.80 29.88 8.35
CA SER A 203 9.13 29.56 9.75
C SER A 203 8.07 28.65 10.40
N ARG A 204 8.36 28.10 11.59
CA ARG A 204 7.38 27.28 12.33
C ARG A 204 6.21 28.12 12.84
N GLU A 205 6.48 29.35 13.24
CA GLU A 205 5.51 30.30 13.75
C GLU A 205 4.53 30.69 12.65
N GLN A 206 5.05 31.07 11.48
CA GLN A 206 4.24 31.34 10.29
C GLN A 206 3.37 30.13 9.89
N TRP A 207 3.91 28.90 9.98
CA TRP A 207 3.14 27.69 9.70
C TRP A 207 2.01 27.48 10.71
N ALA A 208 2.25 27.77 11.98
CA ALA A 208 1.27 27.65 13.05
C ALA A 208 0.11 28.67 12.89
N GLU A 209 0.36 29.83 12.27
CA GLU A 209 -0.68 30.83 11.98
C GLU A 209 -1.59 30.46 10.81
N LEU A 210 -1.18 29.53 9.94
CA LEU A 210 -2.01 29.08 8.82
C LEU A 210 -3.25 28.32 9.29
N SER A 211 -4.35 28.50 8.55
CA SER A 211 -5.51 27.64 8.69
C SER A 211 -5.18 26.20 8.29
N GLN A 212 -5.93 25.22 8.80
CA GLN A 212 -5.74 23.81 8.41
C GLN A 212 -5.90 23.62 6.89
N ALA A 213 -6.85 24.31 6.27
CA ALA A 213 -7.06 24.26 4.82
C ALA A 213 -5.85 24.80 4.04
N ASP A 214 -5.23 25.90 4.50
CA ASP A 214 -4.03 26.46 3.87
C ASP A 214 -2.82 25.55 4.02
N ARG A 215 -2.64 24.92 5.19
CA ARG A 215 -1.60 23.90 5.40
C ARG A 215 -1.75 22.74 4.42
N PHE A 216 -2.97 22.23 4.23
CA PHE A 216 -3.23 21.17 3.27
C PHE A 216 -3.15 21.63 1.80
N GLY A 217 -3.50 22.89 1.53
CA GLY A 217 -3.27 23.52 0.22
C GLY A 217 -1.79 23.52 -0.14
N TRP A 218 -0.93 23.97 0.78
CA TRP A 218 0.52 23.88 0.62
C TRP A 218 0.98 22.43 0.42
N TYR A 219 0.47 21.48 1.21
CA TYR A 219 0.88 20.07 1.11
C TYR A 219 0.56 19.47 -0.25
N TYR A 220 -0.63 19.75 -0.78
CA TYR A 220 -1.04 19.33 -2.12
C TYR A 220 -0.10 19.89 -3.18
N ASP A 221 0.10 21.22 -3.19
CA ASP A 221 0.91 21.89 -4.21
C ASP A 221 2.37 21.45 -4.13
N LYS A 222 2.92 21.38 -2.91
CA LYS A 222 4.31 20.97 -2.68
C LYS A 222 4.56 19.54 -3.11
N THR A 223 3.67 18.61 -2.76
CA THR A 223 3.82 17.20 -3.10
C THR A 223 3.91 17.01 -4.60
N HIS A 224 2.98 17.61 -5.35
CA HIS A 224 3.00 17.50 -6.82
C HIS A 224 4.19 18.24 -7.44
N ALA A 225 4.58 19.41 -6.92
CA ALA A 225 5.77 20.11 -7.38
C ALA A 225 7.05 19.29 -7.18
N LEU A 226 7.19 18.56 -6.06
CA LEU A 226 8.31 17.66 -5.81
C LEU A 226 8.34 16.48 -6.79
N ILE A 227 7.18 15.86 -7.04
CA ILE A 227 7.08 14.74 -8.00
C ILE A 227 7.47 15.24 -9.40
N GLU A 228 6.90 16.35 -9.85
CA GLU A 228 7.21 16.97 -11.14
C GLU A 228 8.69 17.34 -11.29
N ARG A 229 9.30 17.87 -10.23
CA ARG A 229 10.73 18.22 -10.22
C ARG A 229 11.62 16.99 -10.35
N HIS A 230 11.24 15.87 -9.75
CA HIS A 230 12.09 14.69 -9.59
C HIS A 230 11.75 13.53 -10.53
N LYS A 231 10.64 13.60 -11.27
CA LYS A 231 10.24 12.51 -12.17
C LYS A 231 11.28 12.20 -13.23
N SER A 232 12.02 13.20 -13.70
CA SER A 232 13.11 13.04 -14.67
C SER A 232 14.31 12.23 -14.16
N LEU A 233 14.39 11.97 -12.84
CA LEU A 233 15.38 11.07 -12.25
C LEU A 233 15.05 9.58 -12.48
N PHE A 234 13.85 9.29 -12.98
CA PHE A 234 13.40 7.94 -13.32
C PHE A 234 13.32 7.82 -14.85
N PRO A 235 13.87 6.76 -15.45
CA PRO A 235 13.83 6.57 -16.90
C PRO A 235 12.41 6.30 -17.40
N ASN A 236 11.58 5.64 -16.58
CA ASN A 236 10.20 5.31 -16.89
C ASN A 236 9.27 6.10 -15.97
N THR A 237 8.42 6.93 -16.56
CA THR A 237 7.43 7.72 -15.82
C THR A 237 6.07 7.69 -16.48
N LEU A 238 5.02 7.76 -15.66
CA LEU A 238 3.64 7.88 -16.10
C LEU A 238 2.92 8.91 -15.22
N ALA A 239 2.21 9.86 -15.82
CA ALA A 239 1.33 10.77 -15.09
C ALA A 239 -0.12 10.32 -15.28
N VAL A 240 -0.88 10.26 -14.19
CA VAL A 240 -2.27 9.80 -14.16
C VAL A 240 -3.08 10.76 -13.32
N ASP A 241 -4.19 11.23 -13.89
CA ASP A 241 -5.20 11.95 -13.13
C ASP A 241 -6.23 10.96 -12.55
N THR A 242 -6.62 11.16 -11.29
CA THR A 242 -7.56 10.29 -10.54
C THR A 242 -8.86 10.08 -11.32
N GLU A 243 -9.35 11.14 -11.95
CA GLU A 243 -10.60 11.14 -12.70
C GLU A 243 -10.52 10.27 -13.98
N ASP A 244 -9.32 10.00 -14.48
CA ASP A 244 -9.09 9.23 -15.70
C ASP A 244 -8.72 7.75 -15.40
N LEU A 245 -8.68 7.32 -14.13
CA LEU A 245 -8.35 5.94 -13.73
C LEU A 245 -9.25 4.87 -14.37
N SER A 246 -10.48 5.24 -14.74
CA SER A 246 -11.41 4.32 -15.43
C SER A 246 -11.15 4.20 -16.93
N ALA A 247 -10.39 5.10 -17.54
CA ALA A 247 -10.16 5.13 -18.98
C ALA A 247 -9.26 3.96 -19.44
N ASP A 248 -9.66 3.27 -20.50
CA ASP A 248 -8.96 2.09 -21.02
C ASP A 248 -7.48 2.35 -21.32
N SER A 249 -7.17 3.53 -21.90
CA SER A 249 -5.80 3.94 -22.18
C SER A 249 -4.95 4.09 -20.91
N VAL A 250 -5.53 4.61 -19.83
CA VAL A 250 -4.85 4.74 -18.52
C VAL A 250 -4.65 3.37 -17.91
N ARG A 251 -5.66 2.50 -17.94
CA ARG A 251 -5.55 1.12 -17.44
C ARG A 251 -4.48 0.33 -18.18
N ALA A 252 -4.41 0.45 -19.50
CA ALA A 252 -3.35 -0.14 -20.31
C ALA A 252 -1.96 0.42 -19.97
N ALA A 253 -1.84 1.73 -19.75
CA ALA A 253 -0.57 2.34 -19.34
C ALA A 253 -0.12 1.86 -17.95
N LEU A 254 -1.05 1.68 -17.00
CA LEU A 254 -0.77 1.13 -15.68
C LEU A 254 -0.31 -0.33 -15.74
N ALA A 255 -0.96 -1.16 -16.57
CA ALA A 255 -0.51 -2.52 -16.83
C ALA A 255 0.92 -2.52 -17.38
N HIS A 256 1.19 -1.69 -18.38
CA HIS A 256 2.53 -1.59 -18.97
C HIS A 256 3.58 -1.12 -17.96
N ALA A 257 3.24 -0.15 -17.10
CA ALA A 257 4.12 0.30 -16.02
C ALA A 257 4.48 -0.83 -15.04
N ALA A 258 3.55 -1.78 -14.83
CA ALA A 258 3.76 -3.00 -14.05
C ALA A 258 4.56 -4.10 -14.78
N GLY A 259 4.85 -3.93 -16.07
CA GLY A 259 5.45 -4.95 -16.92
C GLY A 259 4.44 -5.94 -17.53
N SER A 260 3.15 -5.60 -17.51
CA SER A 260 2.05 -6.47 -17.90
C SER A 260 1.32 -6.03 -19.17
N THR A 261 0.69 -6.99 -19.85
CA THR A 261 -0.34 -6.73 -20.87
C THR A 261 -1.76 -6.88 -20.32
N ALA A 262 -1.92 -7.39 -19.09
CA ALA A 262 -3.22 -7.56 -18.45
C ALA A 262 -3.73 -6.21 -17.93
N THR A 263 -4.72 -5.64 -18.62
CA THR A 263 -5.32 -4.37 -18.19
C THR A 263 -6.15 -4.58 -16.93
N PRO A 264 -5.91 -3.83 -15.85
CA PRO A 264 -6.71 -3.96 -14.63
C PRO A 264 -8.14 -3.52 -14.90
N ARG A 265 -9.11 -4.05 -14.15
CA ARG A 265 -10.50 -3.57 -14.19
C ARG A 265 -10.60 -2.14 -13.69
N ALA A 266 -11.57 -1.39 -14.23
CA ALA A 266 -11.86 -0.06 -13.73
C ALA A 266 -12.35 -0.17 -12.27
N PHE A 267 -11.68 0.55 -11.37
CA PHE A 267 -11.95 0.43 -9.95
C PHE A 267 -11.83 1.77 -9.23
N HIS A 268 -12.88 2.15 -8.51
CA HIS A 268 -12.91 3.35 -7.67
C HIS A 268 -13.41 3.00 -6.27
N VAL A 269 -12.55 3.17 -5.27
CA VAL A 269 -12.89 3.13 -3.83
C VAL A 269 -13.02 4.52 -3.24
N ASN A 270 -13.57 4.55 -2.02
CA ASN A 270 -14.10 5.70 -1.32
C ASN A 270 -15.41 6.20 -1.93
N ARG A 271 -16.33 5.26 -2.23
CA ARG A 271 -17.76 5.65 -2.30
C ARG A 271 -18.08 6.34 -0.98
N PHE A 272 -18.66 7.53 -1.06
CA PHE A 272 -19.08 8.25 0.13
C PHE A 272 -20.08 7.38 0.89
N VAL A 273 -19.69 6.93 2.09
CA VAL A 273 -20.58 6.23 2.99
C VAL A 273 -21.15 7.29 3.91
N ASP A 274 -22.47 7.38 3.99
CA ASP A 274 -23.09 8.29 4.94
C ASP A 274 -22.84 7.81 6.37
N LEU A 275 -21.93 8.48 7.08
CA LEU A 275 -21.54 8.14 8.45
C LEU A 275 -22.31 8.92 9.52
N ARG A 276 -23.33 9.71 9.16
CA ARG A 276 -24.04 10.58 10.11
C ARG A 276 -24.63 9.81 11.29
N HIS A 277 -25.02 8.56 11.06
CA HIS A 277 -25.61 7.66 12.07
C HIS A 277 -24.58 6.77 12.79
N VAL A 278 -23.30 6.83 12.39
CA VAL A 278 -22.24 6.02 12.99
C VAL A 278 -21.64 6.77 14.20
N PRO A 279 -21.48 6.11 15.36
CA PRO A 279 -20.78 6.69 16.52
C PRO A 279 -19.40 7.23 16.14
N ILE A 280 -19.03 8.40 16.66
CA ILE A 280 -17.83 9.13 16.24
C ILE A 280 -16.57 8.26 16.34
N ASP A 281 -16.44 7.50 17.42
CA ASP A 281 -15.36 6.54 17.70
C ASP A 281 -15.27 5.40 16.66
N ARG A 282 -16.37 5.08 15.97
CA ARG A 282 -16.44 4.00 14.97
C ARG A 282 -16.38 4.49 13.53
N ARG A 283 -16.52 5.80 13.27
CA ARG A 283 -16.58 6.36 11.91
C ARG A 283 -15.35 5.99 11.07
N SER A 284 -14.16 6.11 11.65
CA SER A 284 -12.91 5.79 10.95
C SER A 284 -12.86 4.32 10.49
N PHE A 285 -13.24 3.39 11.38
CA PHE A 285 -13.31 1.96 11.07
C PHE A 285 -14.36 1.66 9.98
N VAL A 286 -15.58 2.18 10.14
CA VAL A 286 -16.67 1.94 9.18
C VAL A 286 -16.36 2.52 7.81
N GLN A 287 -15.80 3.74 7.76
CA GLN A 287 -15.38 4.35 6.50
C GLN A 287 -14.31 3.52 5.80
N ARG A 288 -13.35 2.97 6.56
CA ARG A 288 -12.29 2.12 5.99
C ARG A 288 -12.86 0.81 5.47
N LEU A 289 -13.72 0.15 6.24
CA LEU A 289 -14.34 -1.12 5.87
C LEU A 289 -15.24 -0.99 4.63
N LEU A 290 -16.21 -0.07 4.68
CA LEU A 290 -17.24 0.06 3.64
C LEU A 290 -16.78 0.90 2.46
N GLY A 291 -16.02 1.97 2.72
CA GLY A 291 -15.46 2.83 1.67
C GLY A 291 -14.47 2.08 0.78
N GLN A 292 -13.85 1.01 1.30
CA GLN A 292 -12.98 0.13 0.54
C GLN A 292 -13.67 -1.16 0.07
N LEU A 293 -14.98 -1.35 0.21
CA LEU A 293 -15.60 -2.60 -0.25
C LEU A 293 -15.67 -2.63 -1.78
N ASP A 294 -15.05 -3.64 -2.42
CA ASP A 294 -15.25 -3.91 -3.85
C ASP A 294 -16.55 -4.70 -4.03
N VAL A 295 -17.63 -4.00 -4.39
CA VAL A 295 -18.95 -4.61 -4.62
C VAL A 295 -18.93 -5.59 -5.79
N GLN A 296 -18.10 -5.38 -6.81
CA GLN A 296 -18.01 -6.30 -7.93
C GLN A 296 -17.27 -7.58 -7.53
N LYS A 297 -16.15 -7.48 -6.81
CA LYS A 297 -15.44 -8.67 -6.30
C LYS A 297 -16.33 -9.44 -5.31
N LEU A 298 -17.07 -8.73 -4.46
CA LEU A 298 -18.06 -9.34 -3.57
C LEU A 298 -19.12 -10.15 -4.33
N ALA A 299 -19.50 -9.73 -5.54
CA ALA A 299 -20.50 -10.43 -6.35
C ALA A 299 -19.96 -11.69 -7.07
N HIS A 300 -18.63 -11.86 -7.18
CA HIS A 300 -18.01 -12.95 -7.95
C HIS A 300 -17.10 -13.87 -7.12
N ASP A 301 -16.75 -13.46 -5.90
CA ASP A 301 -15.88 -14.19 -4.99
C ASP A 301 -16.57 -14.28 -3.63
N ASP A 302 -17.21 -15.43 -3.38
CA ASP A 302 -18.01 -15.70 -2.18
C ASP A 302 -17.21 -15.51 -0.88
N LEU A 303 -15.88 -15.64 -0.93
CA LEU A 303 -15.01 -15.49 0.22
C LEU A 303 -14.42 -14.08 0.38
N TYR A 304 -14.59 -13.20 -0.60
CA TYR A 304 -14.01 -11.84 -0.57
C TYR A 304 -14.52 -11.03 0.61
N GLY A 305 -15.84 -11.02 0.82
CA GLY A 305 -16.45 -10.25 1.91
C GLY A 305 -15.94 -10.66 3.28
N LEU A 306 -15.81 -11.97 3.52
CA LEU A 306 -15.26 -12.52 4.75
C LEU A 306 -13.80 -12.09 4.96
N ARG A 307 -12.96 -12.24 3.93
CA ARG A 307 -11.55 -11.81 3.98
C ARG A 307 -11.42 -10.32 4.24
N GLN A 308 -12.24 -9.49 3.59
CA GLN A 308 -12.22 -8.04 3.77
C GLN A 308 -12.54 -7.67 5.22
N VAL A 309 -13.65 -8.18 5.78
CA VAL A 309 -14.04 -7.87 7.17
C VAL A 309 -12.96 -8.32 8.15
N LEU A 310 -12.45 -9.54 8.02
CA LEU A 310 -11.42 -10.07 8.93
C LEU A 310 -10.11 -9.28 8.86
N ASN A 311 -9.61 -9.00 7.66
CA ASN A 311 -8.38 -8.24 7.47
C ASN A 311 -8.50 -6.83 8.04
N GLU A 312 -9.65 -6.17 7.83
CA GLU A 312 -9.92 -4.84 8.34
C GLU A 312 -10.03 -4.81 9.87
N MET A 313 -10.69 -5.80 10.48
CA MET A 313 -10.75 -5.93 11.94
C MET A 313 -9.36 -6.18 12.54
N ILE A 314 -8.61 -7.15 12.01
CA ILE A 314 -7.25 -7.47 12.48
C ILE A 314 -6.36 -6.24 12.37
N TYR A 315 -6.39 -5.55 11.23
CA TYR A 315 -5.63 -4.33 11.05
C TYR A 315 -6.01 -3.25 12.06
N HIS A 316 -7.31 -3.02 12.27
CA HIS A 316 -7.79 -2.00 13.20
C HIS A 316 -7.33 -2.26 14.63
N LEU A 317 -7.51 -3.49 15.11
CA LEU A 317 -7.11 -3.89 16.47
C LEU A 317 -5.59 -3.85 16.67
N ALA A 318 -4.80 -4.17 15.64
CA ALA A 318 -3.35 -4.15 15.72
C ALA A 318 -2.74 -2.74 15.68
N HIS A 319 -3.34 -1.81 14.91
CA HIS A 319 -2.72 -0.52 14.58
C HIS A 319 -3.39 0.69 15.26
N PHE A 320 -4.59 0.52 15.81
CA PHE A 320 -5.29 1.54 16.57
C PHE A 320 -5.73 1.01 17.94
N PRO A 321 -4.82 0.48 18.77
CA PRO A 321 -5.17 0.10 20.12
C PRO A 321 -5.62 1.35 20.88
N ASP A 322 -6.80 1.28 21.52
CA ASP A 322 -7.22 2.32 22.43
C ASP A 322 -6.18 2.42 23.57
N THR A 323 -5.89 3.64 23.98
CA THR A 323 -4.90 3.95 25.03
C THR A 323 -5.57 4.32 26.35
N ALA A 324 -6.90 4.33 26.39
CA ALA A 324 -7.66 4.58 27.61
C ALA A 324 -7.40 3.50 28.69
N PRO A 325 -7.50 3.83 29.98
CA PRO A 325 -7.49 2.84 31.05
C PRO A 325 -8.58 1.77 30.81
N GLY A 326 -8.19 0.49 30.79
CA GLY A 326 -9.08 -0.63 30.49
C GLY A 326 -9.08 -1.10 29.02
N ALA A 327 -8.49 -0.34 28.09
CA ALA A 327 -8.45 -0.68 26.67
C ALA A 327 -7.79 -2.03 26.36
N LEU A 328 -6.76 -2.43 27.12
CA LEU A 328 -6.14 -3.74 26.96
C LEU A 328 -7.08 -4.89 27.34
N ASP A 329 -7.91 -4.70 28.36
CA ASP A 329 -8.88 -5.72 28.78
C ASP A 329 -10.05 -5.79 27.80
N GLU A 330 -10.49 -4.66 27.25
CA GLU A 330 -11.45 -4.61 26.15
C GLU A 330 -10.91 -5.27 24.88
N LEU A 331 -9.64 -5.04 24.53
CA LEU A 331 -8.99 -5.70 23.40
C LEU A 331 -8.92 -7.21 23.63
N ARG A 332 -8.48 -7.66 24.81
CA ARG A 332 -8.46 -9.08 25.17
C ARG A 332 -9.84 -9.72 25.16
N TRP A 333 -10.87 -9.00 25.61
CA TRP A 333 -12.24 -9.46 25.55
C TRP A 333 -12.73 -9.57 24.10
N THR A 334 -12.49 -8.55 23.28
CA THR A 334 -12.85 -8.52 21.86
C THR A 334 -12.20 -9.67 21.10
N LEU A 335 -10.90 -9.90 21.30
CA LEU A 335 -10.18 -11.01 20.67
C LEU A 335 -10.73 -12.38 21.10
N ARG A 336 -11.10 -12.55 22.38
CA ARG A 336 -11.73 -13.78 22.87
C ARG A 336 -13.10 -14.02 22.25
N GLU A 337 -13.96 -12.99 22.17
CA GLU A 337 -15.27 -13.13 21.53
C GLU A 337 -15.15 -13.35 20.01
N MET A 338 -14.19 -12.70 19.35
CA MET A 338 -13.88 -12.99 17.95
C MET A 338 -13.48 -14.45 17.75
N HIS A 339 -12.58 -14.97 18.58
CA HIS A 339 -12.17 -16.38 18.53
C HIS A 339 -13.36 -17.32 18.73
N ARG A 340 -14.18 -17.07 19.76
CA ARG A 340 -15.38 -17.87 20.06
C ARG A 340 -16.39 -17.86 18.91
N LEU A 341 -16.62 -16.69 18.30
CA LEU A 341 -17.50 -16.55 17.15
C LEU A 341 -16.96 -17.30 15.94
N LEU A 342 -15.67 -17.17 15.65
CA LEU A 342 -15.03 -17.85 14.52
C LEU A 342 -15.03 -19.36 14.71
N ASP A 343 -14.71 -19.87 15.89
CA ASP A 343 -14.78 -21.30 16.22
C ASP A 343 -16.19 -21.86 16.01
N SER A 344 -17.21 -21.14 16.48
CA SER A 344 -18.61 -21.53 16.27
C SER A 344 -18.94 -21.63 14.78
N ARG A 345 -18.52 -20.66 13.96
CA ARG A 345 -18.79 -20.67 12.52
C ARG A 345 -17.98 -21.71 11.78
N ILE A 346 -16.76 -22.01 12.23
CA ILE A 346 -15.96 -23.15 11.73
C ILE A 346 -16.71 -24.46 11.99
N GLY A 347 -17.36 -24.60 13.15
CA GLY A 347 -18.25 -25.73 13.45
C GLY A 347 -19.38 -25.88 12.42
N ASP A 348 -20.12 -24.80 12.13
CA ASP A 348 -21.20 -24.85 11.13
C ASP A 348 -20.69 -25.16 9.72
N ILE A 349 -19.52 -24.60 9.36
CA ILE A 349 -18.88 -24.88 8.06
C ILE A 349 -18.52 -26.37 7.97
N ARG A 350 -17.95 -26.97 9.03
CA ARG A 350 -17.64 -28.40 9.05
C ARG A 350 -18.89 -29.26 8.90
N GLU A 351 -19.96 -28.93 9.61
CA GLU A 351 -21.25 -29.63 9.47
C GLU A 351 -21.77 -29.52 8.03
N LEU A 352 -21.66 -28.34 7.40
CA LEU A 352 -22.04 -28.16 6.01
C LEU A 352 -21.15 -28.98 5.06
N MET A 353 -19.83 -29.01 5.30
CA MET A 353 -18.88 -29.80 4.52
C MET A 353 -19.19 -31.30 4.60
N GLU A 354 -19.51 -31.81 5.78
CA GLU A 354 -19.97 -33.20 5.98
C GLU A 354 -21.24 -33.48 5.17
N ARG A 355 -22.23 -32.59 5.24
CA ARG A 355 -23.50 -32.74 4.51
C ARG A 355 -23.32 -32.76 2.99
N VAL A 356 -22.33 -32.04 2.45
CA VAL A 356 -22.05 -32.00 1.00
C VAL A 356 -20.93 -32.97 0.57
N GLY A 357 -20.42 -33.79 1.49
CA GLY A 357 -19.34 -34.75 1.22
C GLY A 357 -18.00 -34.10 0.88
N ALA A 358 -17.81 -32.82 1.23
CA ALA A 358 -16.57 -32.07 1.03
C ALA A 358 -15.64 -32.14 2.24
N VAL A 359 -15.68 -33.23 3.01
CA VAL A 359 -14.84 -33.41 4.20
C VAL A 359 -13.38 -33.31 3.76
N PRO A 360 -12.57 -32.41 4.35
CA PRO A 360 -11.17 -32.35 4.01
C PRO A 360 -10.51 -33.66 4.45
N GLU A 361 -9.62 -34.21 3.62
CA GLU A 361 -8.62 -35.15 4.11
C GLU A 361 -7.76 -34.41 5.15
N MET A 362 -8.18 -34.45 6.41
CA MET A 362 -7.39 -33.93 7.50
C MET A 362 -6.12 -34.75 7.55
N ALA A 363 -4.99 -34.15 7.17
CA ALA A 363 -3.67 -34.67 7.51
C ALA A 363 -3.67 -34.94 9.01
N GLY A 364 -3.54 -36.22 9.38
CA GLY A 364 -3.61 -36.67 10.75
C GLY A 364 -2.66 -35.87 11.62
N LEU A 365 -3.24 -35.00 12.46
CA LEU A 365 -2.61 -34.69 13.73
C LEU A 365 -2.69 -36.00 14.50
N ALA A 366 -1.55 -36.67 14.61
CA ALA A 366 -1.41 -37.85 15.44
C ALA A 366 -1.95 -37.51 16.83
N ASP A 367 -3.03 -38.19 17.21
CA ASP A 367 -3.44 -38.29 18.59
C ASP A 367 -2.28 -38.95 19.34
N ASP A 368 -1.56 -38.17 20.15
CA ASP A 368 -0.82 -38.71 21.29
C ASP A 368 -1.88 -39.16 22.31
N GLU A 369 -2.57 -40.26 22.01
CA GLU A 369 -3.23 -41.08 23.03
C GLU A 369 -2.13 -41.72 23.87
N GLU A 370 -1.87 -41.08 25.01
CA GLU A 370 -1.11 -41.63 26.12
C GLU A 370 -1.80 -42.93 26.57
N GLN A 371 -1.33 -44.06 26.02
CA GLN A 371 -1.77 -45.40 26.39
C GLN A 371 -1.40 -45.68 27.85
N ASP A 372 -2.38 -45.47 28.73
CA ASP A 372 -2.39 -45.96 30.09
C ASP A 372 -2.36 -47.50 30.06
N THR A 373 -1.16 -48.08 30.20
CA THR A 373 -0.98 -49.52 30.35
C THR A 373 -0.71 -49.88 31.82
N PRO A 374 -1.44 -50.85 32.39
CA PRO A 374 -1.44 -51.11 33.82
C PRO A 374 -0.19 -51.89 34.24
N ARG A 375 0.63 -51.30 35.12
CA ARG A 375 1.71 -52.05 35.80
C ARG A 375 1.12 -53.02 36.81
N ARG A 376 1.20 -54.31 36.47
CA ARG A 376 1.01 -55.48 37.34
C ARG A 376 1.68 -55.29 38.71
N ARG A 377 0.86 -55.30 39.77
CA ARG A 377 1.28 -55.65 41.12
C ARG A 377 1.34 -57.18 41.25
N ASN A 378 2.50 -57.70 41.62
CA ASN A 378 2.72 -58.92 42.41
C ASN A 378 4.01 -58.62 43.19
N GLY A 379 3.93 -58.34 44.51
CA GLY A 379 4.06 -59.34 45.58
C GLY A 379 5.54 -59.73 45.72
N SER A 380 6.24 -59.64 46.86
CA SER A 380 5.84 -59.64 48.26
C SER A 380 7.09 -59.55 49.15
N ARG A 381 6.90 -59.01 50.38
CA ARG A 381 7.56 -59.35 51.66
C ARG A 381 8.99 -58.86 52.01
N LEU A 382 9.00 -58.09 53.12
CA LEU A 382 9.76 -58.23 54.37
C LEU A 382 11.29 -58.18 54.33
N SER A 383 11.89 -57.17 54.99
CA SER A 383 12.52 -57.32 56.32
C SER A 383 13.21 -56.04 56.80
N ASN A 384 13.13 -55.83 58.12
CA ASN A 384 13.76 -54.84 59.01
C ASN A 384 13.18 -53.42 59.09
#